data_AF-A0A6B2SZS1-F1
#
_entry.id   AF-A0A6B2SZS1-F1
#
_cell.length_a   1.000
_cell.length_b   1.000
_cell.length_c   1.000
_cell.angle_alpha   90.00
_cell.angle_beta   90.00
_cell.angle_gamma   90.00
#
_symmetry.space_group_name_H-M   'P 1'
#
loop_
_entity.id
_entity.type
_entity.pdbx_description
1 polymer ?
#
loop_
_entity_poly.entity_id
_entity_poly.type
_entity_poly.pdbx_seq_one_letter_code
_entity_poly.pdbx_strand_id
1 'polypeptide(L)'
;MRVGLLTESGCPYVNGETRLWCDRLVRGLAQHEFDIYALSRGEEQEAHGRAELPPQVGRVRTAPLWTVDDEALRAARPRGRRGRRTRRRFDEHFAELAEAVCRGDRDAMADRFGNALYGLAELAR
;
A
#
# COMPACT_ATOMS: atom_id res chain seq x y z
N MET A 1 6.57 2.61 18.29
CA MET A 1 6.97 2.32 16.88
C MET A 1 5.70 2.13 16.07
N ARG A 2 5.62 2.71 14.86
CA ARG A 2 4.45 2.60 13.98
C ARG A 2 4.70 1.55 12.90
N VAL A 3 3.73 0.68 12.67
CA VAL A 3 3.82 -0.43 11.72
C VAL A 3 2.76 -0.25 10.64
N GLY A 4 3.15 -0.30 9.37
CA GLY A 4 2.23 -0.35 8.25
C GLY A 4 1.90 -1.79 7.89
N LEU A 5 0.63 -2.19 7.95
CA LEU A 5 0.18 -3.52 7.57
C LEU A 5 -0.52 -3.46 6.19
N LEU A 6 0.08 -4.07 5.17
CA LEU A 6 -0.49 -4.14 3.81
C LEU A 6 -1.21 -5.47 3.61
N THR A 7 -2.47 -5.44 3.18
CA THR A 7 -3.31 -6.65 3.05
C THR A 7 -4.03 -6.68 1.70
N GLU A 8 -3.82 -7.74 0.91
CA GLU A 8 -4.42 -7.90 -0.43
C GLU A 8 -5.81 -8.56 -0.43
N SER A 9 -6.14 -9.30 0.63
CA SER A 9 -7.29 -10.21 0.71
C SER A 9 -8.41 -9.71 1.65
N GLY A 10 -8.64 -8.41 1.64
CA GLY A 10 -9.85 -7.84 2.24
C GLY A 10 -9.82 -7.63 3.74
N CYS A 11 -8.66 -7.50 4.40
CA CYS A 11 -8.65 -6.82 5.70
C CYS A 11 -8.78 -5.31 5.45
N PRO A 12 -9.65 -4.56 6.15
CA PRO A 12 -10.50 -4.95 7.29
C PRO A 12 -12.00 -5.15 6.94
N TYR A 13 -12.31 -5.66 5.75
CA TYR A 13 -13.68 -5.87 5.30
C TYR A 13 -14.32 -7.12 5.91
N VAL A 14 -15.65 -7.10 6.04
CA VAL A 14 -16.45 -8.11 6.77
C VAL A 14 -16.26 -9.53 6.23
N ASN A 15 -16.05 -9.68 4.91
CA ASN A 15 -15.83 -10.96 4.23
C ASN A 15 -14.36 -11.25 3.89
N GLY A 16 -13.41 -10.52 4.45
CA GLY A 16 -11.98 -10.76 4.19
C GLY A 16 -11.49 -12.04 4.88
N GLU A 17 -11.06 -13.04 4.10
CA GLU A 17 -10.50 -14.32 4.61
C GLU A 17 -9.35 -14.10 5.62
N THR A 18 -8.61 -13.00 5.46
CA THR A 18 -7.43 -12.66 6.29
C THR A 18 -7.77 -11.80 7.51
N ARG A 19 -9.04 -11.43 7.71
CA ARG A 19 -9.47 -10.52 8.79
C ARG A 19 -9.11 -11.05 10.17
N LEU A 20 -9.46 -12.29 10.48
CA LEU A 20 -9.24 -12.89 11.81
C LEU A 20 -7.75 -13.02 12.14
N TRP A 21 -6.93 -13.26 11.11
CA TRP A 21 -5.48 -13.30 11.28
C TRP A 21 -4.90 -11.90 11.52
N CYS A 22 -5.35 -10.88 10.78
CA CYS A 22 -4.91 -9.50 10.99
C CYS A 22 -5.32 -8.98 12.38
N ASP A 23 -6.54 -9.27 12.84
CA ASP A 23 -7.01 -8.92 14.18
C ASP A 23 -6.15 -9.58 15.27
N ARG A 24 -5.85 -10.87 15.12
CA ARG A 24 -4.96 -11.59 16.05
C ARG A 24 -3.54 -11.04 16.06
N LEU A 25 -3.00 -10.68 14.91
CA LEU A 25 -1.65 -10.11 14.81
C LEU A 25 -1.56 -8.74 15.50
N VAL A 26 -2.51 -7.85 15.21
CA VAL A 26 -2.56 -6.51 15.81
C VAL A 26 -2.76 -6.60 17.32
N ARG A 27 -3.66 -7.48 17.80
CA ARG A 27 -3.86 -7.72 19.24
C ARG A 27 -2.65 -8.36 19.91
N GLY A 28 -1.96 -9.27 19.23
CA GLY A 28 -0.74 -9.93 19.74
C GLY A 28 0.46 -9.00 19.83
N LEU A 29 0.42 -7.87 19.11
CA LEU A 29 1.45 -6.84 19.08
C LEU A 29 0.94 -5.51 19.66
N ALA A 30 0.19 -5.59 20.75
CA ALA A 30 -0.52 -4.45 21.34
C ALA A 30 0.37 -3.25 21.73
N GLN A 31 1.69 -3.46 21.88
CA GLN A 31 2.66 -2.39 22.12
C GLN A 31 2.97 -1.50 20.91
N HIS A 32 2.42 -1.82 19.72
CA HIS A 32 2.64 -1.10 18.48
C HIS A 32 1.36 -0.46 17.94
N GLU A 33 1.51 0.70 17.31
CA GLU A 33 0.43 1.35 16.56
C GLU A 33 0.46 0.88 15.11
N PHE A 34 -0.73 0.63 14.55
CA PHE A 34 -0.88 0.09 13.20
C PHE A 34 -1.62 1.04 12.27
N ASP A 35 -1.07 1.22 11.07
CA ASP A 35 -1.76 1.80 9.92
C ASP A 35 -2.04 0.67 8.91
N ILE A 36 -3.32 0.36 8.66
CA ILE A 36 -3.72 -0.71 7.75
C ILE A 36 -3.92 -0.15 6.34
N TYR A 37 -3.29 -0.79 5.36
CA TYR A 37 -3.43 -0.53 3.93
C TYR A 37 -4.13 -1.72 3.28
N ALA A 38 -5.44 -1.56 3.09
CA ALA A 38 -6.31 -2.55 2.49
C ALA A 38 -6.29 -2.39 0.97
N LEU A 39 -5.82 -3.40 0.25
CA LEU A 39 -5.94 -3.44 -1.21
C LEU A 39 -7.24 -4.19 -1.54
N SER A 40 -8.22 -3.51 -2.14
CA SER A 40 -9.51 -4.11 -2.49
C SER A 40 -9.47 -4.67 -3.91
N ARG A 41 -10.10 -5.83 -4.16
CA ARG A 41 -10.20 -6.46 -5.49
C ARG A 41 -11.59 -6.38 -6.13
N GLY A 42 -12.56 -5.72 -5.48
CA GLY A 42 -13.89 -5.47 -6.07
C GLY A 42 -14.72 -4.42 -5.31
N GLU A 43 -15.68 -3.80 -6.00
CA GLU A 43 -16.59 -2.78 -5.45
C GLU A 43 -17.43 -3.32 -4.30
N GLU A 44 -17.89 -4.57 -4.43
CA GLU A 44 -18.68 -5.26 -3.42
C GLU A 44 -17.92 -5.30 -2.09
N GLN A 45 -16.62 -5.56 -2.09
CA GLN A 45 -15.81 -5.63 -0.87
C GLN A 45 -15.79 -4.31 -0.09
N GLU A 46 -15.85 -3.17 -0.77
CA GLU A 46 -15.90 -1.86 -0.13
C GLU A 46 -17.31 -1.53 0.41
N ALA A 47 -18.36 -1.98 -0.29
CA ALA A 47 -19.76 -1.75 0.06
C ALA A 47 -20.23 -2.48 1.32
N HIS A 48 -19.60 -3.61 1.68
CA HIS A 48 -19.94 -4.39 2.87
C HIS A 48 -19.50 -3.74 4.20
N GLY A 49 -18.81 -2.59 4.14
CA GLY A 49 -18.39 -1.84 5.31
C GLY A 49 -17.18 -2.44 6.04
N ARG A 50 -16.66 -1.68 7.00
CA ARG A 50 -15.52 -2.08 7.85
C ARG A 50 -16.05 -2.68 9.13
N ALA A 51 -15.39 -3.73 9.60
CA ALA A 51 -15.67 -4.26 10.92
C ALA A 51 -15.03 -3.40 12.03
N GLU A 52 -15.45 -3.61 13.27
CA GLU A 52 -14.80 -3.01 14.44
C GLU A 52 -13.31 -3.32 14.45
N LEU A 53 -12.51 -2.25 14.51
CA LEU A 53 -11.06 -2.32 14.49
C LEU A 53 -10.52 -2.34 15.93
N PRO A 54 -9.42 -3.06 16.19
CA PRO A 54 -8.70 -2.93 17.44
C PRO A 54 -8.27 -1.48 17.69
N PRO A 55 -8.22 -1.03 18.97
CA PRO A 55 -7.85 0.34 19.31
C PRO A 55 -6.42 0.73 18.88
N GLN A 56 -5.56 -0.25 18.61
CA GLN A 56 -4.20 -0.05 18.11
C GLN A 56 -4.16 0.39 16.64
N VAL A 57 -5.28 0.28 15.91
CA VAL A 57 -5.37 0.70 14.50
C VAL A 57 -5.77 2.17 14.44
N GLY A 58 -4.79 3.04 14.22
CA GLY A 58 -5.02 4.48 14.13
C GLY A 58 -5.60 4.92 12.79
N ARG A 59 -5.37 4.14 11.72
CA ARG A 59 -5.83 4.50 10.37
C ARG A 59 -6.01 3.27 9.50
N VAL A 60 -7.05 3.32 8.66
CA VAL A 60 -7.24 2.39 7.54
C VAL A 60 -7.32 3.17 6.25
N ARG A 61 -6.43 2.83 5.30
CA ARG A 61 -6.45 3.33 3.93
C ARG A 61 -6.84 2.19 3.00
N THR A 62 -7.78 2.47 2.11
CA THR A 62 -8.18 1.55 1.06
C THR A 62 -7.56 2.00 -0.25
N ALA A 63 -6.96 1.09 -1.00
CA ALA A 63 -6.58 1.29 -2.38
C ALA A 63 -7.28 0.22 -3.25
N PRO A 64 -8.20 0.61 -4.14
CA PRO A 64 -8.80 -0.33 -5.08
C PRO A 64 -7.77 -0.78 -6.12
N LEU A 65 -7.58 -2.08 -6.27
CA LEU A 65 -6.76 -2.69 -7.33
C LEU A 65 -7.56 -3.02 -8.59
N TRP A 66 -8.89 -2.98 -8.50
CA TRP A 66 -9.82 -3.37 -9.57
C TRP A 66 -10.26 -2.20 -10.45
N THR A 67 -10.14 -0.96 -9.97
CA THR A 67 -10.40 0.22 -10.80
C THR A 67 -9.13 0.63 -11.52
N VAL A 68 -9.04 0.28 -12.80
CA VAL A 68 -8.21 1.04 -13.76
C VAL A 68 -8.97 2.30 -14.18
N ASP A 69 -9.61 2.97 -13.22
CA ASP A 69 -10.29 4.23 -13.47
C ASP A 69 -9.28 5.36 -13.20
N ASP A 70 -8.86 6.01 -14.28
CA ASP A 70 -7.96 7.16 -14.24
C ASP A 70 -8.48 8.25 -13.30
N GLU A 71 -9.80 8.39 -13.13
CA GLU A 71 -10.44 9.33 -12.20
C GLU A 71 -10.09 8.98 -10.75
N ALA A 72 -10.23 7.71 -10.37
CA ALA A 72 -9.88 7.20 -9.04
C ALA A 72 -8.37 7.28 -8.78
N LEU A 73 -7.54 6.98 -9.79
CA LEU A 73 -6.09 7.13 -9.70
C LEU A 73 -5.68 8.59 -9.51
N ARG A 74 -6.38 9.53 -10.16
CA ARG A 74 -6.17 10.98 -10.02
C ARG A 74 -6.61 11.47 -8.64
N ALA A 75 -7.73 10.99 -8.11
CA ALA A 75 -8.21 11.31 -6.78
C ALA A 75 -7.32 10.74 -5.66
N ALA A 76 -6.71 9.57 -5.89
CA ALA A 76 -5.76 8.94 -4.98
C ALA A 76 -4.35 9.58 -5.02
N ARG A 77 -4.06 10.46 -5.99
CA ARG A 77 -2.78 11.18 -6.01
C ARG A 77 -2.68 12.02 -4.73
N PRO A 78 -1.52 12.02 -4.05
CA PRO A 78 -1.35 12.84 -2.87
C PRO A 78 -1.62 14.31 -3.21
N ARG A 79 -2.50 14.91 -2.39
CA ARG A 79 -2.92 16.30 -2.54
C ARG A 79 -1.71 17.21 -2.36
N GLY A 80 -1.14 17.64 -3.48
CA GLY A 80 -0.02 18.56 -3.53
C GLY A 80 0.45 18.75 -4.95
N ARG A 81 0.80 19.99 -5.32
CA ARG A 81 1.57 20.28 -6.53
C ARG A 81 2.98 19.68 -6.37
N ARG A 82 3.11 18.36 -6.46
CA ARG A 82 4.42 17.74 -6.69
C ARG A 82 4.95 18.34 -8.00
N GLY A 83 6.01 19.12 -7.91
CA GLY A 83 6.56 19.85 -9.06
C GLY A 83 6.92 18.88 -10.18
N ARG A 84 7.05 19.38 -11.42
CA ARG A 84 7.44 18.56 -12.59
C ARG A 84 8.67 17.69 -12.32
N ARG A 85 9.61 18.18 -11.50
CA ARG A 85 10.81 17.45 -11.06
C ARG A 85 10.48 16.22 -10.19
N THR A 86 9.59 16.36 -9.21
CA THR A 86 9.17 15.26 -8.34
C THR A 86 8.42 14.18 -9.11
N ARG A 87 7.61 14.58 -10.11
CA ARG A 87 6.98 13.65 -11.06
C ARG A 87 8.02 12.88 -11.87
N ARG A 88 8.98 13.59 -12.46
CA ARG A 88 10.03 12.95 -13.26
C ARG A 88 10.85 11.95 -12.45
N ARG A 89 11.24 12.32 -11.22
CA ARG A 89 11.96 11.41 -10.31
C ARG A 89 11.12 10.19 -9.92
N PHE A 90 9.81 10.38 -9.71
CA PHE A 90 8.91 9.25 -9.47
C PHE A 90 8.89 8.31 -10.66
N ASP A 91 8.72 8.82 -11.88
CA ASP A 91 8.67 8.00 -13.09
C ASP A 91 10.01 7.27 -13.33
N GLU A 92 11.14 7.95 -13.08
CA GLU A 92 12.50 7.39 -13.16
C GLU A 92 12.66 6.20 -12.19
N HIS A 93 12.39 6.39 -10.88
CA HIS A 93 12.52 5.31 -9.90
C HIS A 93 11.48 4.20 -10.11
N PHE A 94 10.27 4.52 -10.54
CA PHE A 94 9.24 3.51 -10.81
C PHE A 94 9.62 2.63 -12.01
N ALA A 95 10.16 3.21 -13.07
CA ALA A 95 10.62 2.45 -14.24
C ALA A 95 11.79 1.52 -13.87
N GLU A 96 12.75 2.00 -13.09
CA GLU A 96 13.88 1.18 -12.62
C GLU A 96 13.41 0.02 -11.73
N LEU A 97 12.45 0.27 -10.83
CA LEU A 97 11.86 -0.78 -10.01
C LEU A 97 11.11 -1.82 -10.85
N ALA A 98 10.28 -1.38 -11.80
CA ALA A 98 9.52 -2.27 -12.67
C ALA A 98 10.43 -3.14 -13.55
N GLU A 99 11.49 -2.54 -14.09
CA GLU A 99 12.52 -3.27 -14.83
C GLU A 99 13.19 -4.32 -13.94
N ALA A 100 13.55 -3.94 -12.72
CA ALA A 100 14.22 -4.83 -11.79
C ALA A 100 13.38 -6.05 -11.42
N VAL A 101 12.08 -5.85 -11.20
CA VAL A 101 11.13 -6.92 -10.89
C VAL A 101 10.87 -7.82 -12.11
N CYS A 102 10.72 -7.24 -13.30
CA CYS A 102 10.33 -7.98 -14.50
C CYS A 102 11.49 -8.75 -15.16
N ARG A 103 12.75 -8.31 -15.01
CA ARG A 103 13.90 -8.96 -15.67
C ARG A 103 14.43 -10.21 -14.95
N GLY A 104 14.08 -10.43 -13.68
CA GLY A 104 14.30 -11.71 -12.98
C GLY A 104 15.76 -12.06 -12.63
N ASP A 105 16.74 -11.25 -12.99
CA ASP A 105 18.14 -11.43 -12.60
C ASP A 105 18.39 -10.88 -11.19
N ARG A 106 18.17 -11.72 -10.17
CA ARG A 106 18.19 -11.32 -8.76
C ARG A 106 19.53 -10.73 -8.30
N ASP A 107 20.64 -11.27 -8.77
CA ASP A 107 21.96 -10.89 -8.25
C ASP A 107 22.51 -9.63 -8.94
N ALA A 108 22.24 -9.44 -10.23
CA ALA A 108 22.66 -8.23 -10.94
C ALA A 108 21.78 -6.99 -10.64
N MET A 109 20.59 -7.22 -10.09
CA MET A 109 19.53 -6.20 -10.02
C MET A 109 19.12 -5.84 -8.59
N ALA A 110 19.64 -6.52 -7.56
CA ALA A 110 19.35 -6.25 -6.16
C ALA A 110 19.64 -4.78 -5.77
N ASP A 111 20.77 -4.23 -6.21
CA ASP A 111 21.13 -2.83 -5.94
C ASP A 111 20.17 -1.85 -6.61
N ARG A 112 19.78 -2.12 -7.87
CA ARG A 112 18.82 -1.28 -8.60
C ARG A 112 17.42 -1.34 -8.01
N PHE A 113 16.98 -2.53 -7.59
CA PHE A 113 15.73 -2.72 -6.85
C PHE A 113 15.72 -1.88 -5.57
N GLY A 114 16.79 -2.00 -4.75
CA GLY A 114 16.92 -1.26 -3.50
C GLY A 114 16.93 0.25 -3.73
N ASN A 115 17.77 0.74 -4.64
CA ASN A 115 17.90 2.16 -4.94
C ASN A 115 16.58 2.77 -5.45
N ALA A 116 15.90 2.07 -6.36
CA ALA A 116 14.61 2.50 -6.88
C ALA A 116 13.53 2.54 -5.78
N LEU A 117 13.46 1.50 -4.93
CA LEU A 117 12.51 1.42 -3.83
C LEU A 117 12.73 2.54 -2.79
N TYR A 118 13.97 2.77 -2.38
CA TYR A 118 14.30 3.83 -1.43
C TYR A 118 14.08 5.22 -2.03
N GLY A 119 14.37 5.43 -3.32
CA GLY A 119 14.06 6.67 -4.03
C GLY A 119 12.56 6.99 -4.05
N LEU A 120 11.70 5.98 -4.28
CA LEU A 120 10.24 6.15 -4.15
C LEU A 120 9.80 6.48 -2.72
N ALA A 121 10.42 5.83 -1.72
CA ALA A 121 10.12 6.08 -0.31
C ALA A 121 10.48 7.51 0.12
N GLU A 122 11.58 8.08 -0.37
CA GLU A 122 11.94 9.48 -0.13
C GLU A 122 10.93 10.46 -0.71
N LEU A 123 10.39 10.17 -1.90
CA LEU A 123 9.37 11.00 -2.57
C LEU A 123 7.99 10.93 -1.89
N ALA A 124 7.81 10.01 -0.94
CA ALA A 124 6.58 9.79 -0.19
C ALA A 124 6.59 10.38 1.24
N ARG A 125 7.73 10.91 1.70
CA ARG A 125 7.85 11.71 2.94
C ARG A 125 7.29 13.11 2.73
#